data_AF-A0A7C7QSA0-F1
#
_entry.id   AF-A0A7C7QSA0-F1
#
_cell.length_a   1.000
_cell.length_b   1.000
_cell.length_c   1.000
_cell.angle_alpha   90.00
_cell.angle_beta   90.00
_cell.angle_gamma   90.00
#
_symmetry.space_group_name_H-M   'P 1'
#
loop_
_entity.id
_entity.type
_entity.pdbx_description
1 polymer ?
#
loop_
_entity_poly.entity_id
_entity_poly.type
_entity_poly.pdbx_seq_one_letter_code
_entity_poly.pdbx_strand_id
1 'polypeptide(L)'
;MTFNSENIIREIRAEFEMLLDFVTGAKAQTATADRIERGLFRRLLDLGAKLLLLFFVVRAQNCSREPLQMEEGQELPYHDERKRTYFSIFGRIPFWRPYFYKSGVGEAPLDAELSLGSDRYSDFLREMSEYLAVYVAYGKDTDLLERFFDLKLSTRVLQQVIDADAADVEPFYAQKPPPSPAEEAEILVIQADGKGVPMVLETPAEPKVRLGKGEKRGRKKEAIVTTVYTVACAPRTPEEVVAGLFYQDQNSDTQEETSEHPKPQNKHVWATLDGKDAALDRLAKQVAPRQGSHIQHKVALCDGCEALQSRIEARFPDFNLVLDFIHPNEYLWEVANSVLGETNEQRTKWVARKTLQMLSGQTEQIIIPEFRQLAQDINCSSTQREKLTKTANYFERNLPYMDYPTYLAKGWPIASGVIEGACRHFVKDRFELSGMRWTQGGAENLMRLRAVAENGDWDAYHDFRRCQRHSRLYDIPFPGQDAPEVLALTPTSFVTIPTQDYCELPLAA
;
A
#
# COMPACT_ATOMS: atom_id res chain seq x y z
N MET A 1 -1.59 -19.72 -41.24
CA MET A 1 -2.65 -20.54 -40.64
C MET A 1 -3.69 -19.59 -40.09
N THR A 2 -4.80 -19.40 -40.80
CA THR A 2 -5.95 -18.65 -40.28
C THR A 2 -6.75 -19.60 -39.41
N PHE A 3 -6.83 -19.32 -38.11
CA PHE A 3 -7.68 -20.09 -37.21
C PHE A 3 -9.14 -19.90 -37.64
N ASN A 4 -9.85 -20.99 -37.91
CA ASN A 4 -11.29 -20.94 -38.19
C ASN A 4 -12.03 -20.83 -36.84
N SER A 5 -12.69 -19.70 -36.60
CA SER A 5 -13.49 -19.42 -35.41
C SER A 5 -14.57 -20.49 -35.18
N GLU A 6 -15.16 -21.06 -36.22
CA GLU A 6 -16.15 -22.15 -36.11
C GLU A 6 -15.55 -23.43 -35.52
N ASN A 7 -14.30 -23.76 -35.89
CA ASN A 7 -13.61 -24.91 -35.30
C ASN A 7 -13.34 -24.69 -33.82
N ILE A 8 -12.89 -23.48 -33.44
CA ILE A 8 -12.66 -23.12 -32.03
C ILE A 8 -13.98 -23.18 -31.24
N ILE A 9 -15.08 -22.66 -31.78
CA ILE A 9 -16.41 -22.73 -31.14
C ILE A 9 -16.84 -24.18 -30.92
N ARG A 10 -16.64 -25.06 -31.89
CA ARG A 10 -16.96 -26.49 -31.75
C ARG A 10 -16.12 -27.15 -30.66
N GLU A 11 -14.83 -26.85 -30.58
CA GLU A 11 -13.95 -27.36 -29.53
C GLU A 11 -14.36 -26.86 -28.14
N ILE A 12 -14.69 -25.57 -28.00
CA ILE A 12 -15.18 -24.97 -26.75
C ILE A 12 -16.47 -25.64 -26.28
N ARG A 13 -17.43 -25.86 -27.19
CA ARG A 13 -18.67 -26.58 -26.86
C ARG A 13 -18.39 -28.00 -26.37
N ALA A 14 -17.53 -28.73 -27.07
CA ALA A 14 -17.16 -30.09 -26.65
C ALA A 14 -16.48 -30.09 -25.26
N GLU A 15 -15.62 -29.14 -24.96
CA GLU A 15 -14.98 -29.04 -23.64
C GLU A 15 -15.95 -28.64 -22.54
N PHE A 16 -16.93 -27.79 -22.84
CA PHE A 16 -17.98 -27.46 -21.90
C PHE A 16 -18.83 -28.69 -21.55
N GLU A 17 -19.21 -29.50 -22.54
CA GLU A 17 -19.89 -30.78 -22.29
C GLU A 17 -19.01 -31.74 -21.47
N MET A 18 -17.70 -31.78 -21.73
CA MET A 18 -16.77 -32.57 -20.90
C MET A 18 -16.66 -32.05 -19.46
N LEU A 19 -16.85 -30.76 -19.21
CA LEU A 19 -16.92 -30.18 -17.87
C LEU A 19 -18.19 -30.62 -17.14
N LEU A 20 -19.33 -30.67 -17.83
CA LEU A 20 -20.58 -31.23 -17.28
C LEU A 20 -20.40 -32.70 -16.94
N ASP A 21 -19.89 -33.51 -17.88
CA ASP A 21 -19.59 -34.93 -17.62
C ASP A 21 -18.57 -35.12 -16.49
N PHE A 22 -17.60 -34.21 -16.34
CA PHE A 22 -16.62 -34.28 -15.26
C PHE A 22 -17.26 -34.19 -13.87
N VAL A 23 -18.41 -33.50 -13.73
CA VAL A 23 -19.13 -33.36 -12.46
C VAL A 23 -20.32 -34.32 -12.31
N THR A 24 -20.93 -34.78 -13.41
CA THR A 24 -22.10 -35.68 -13.37
C THR A 24 -21.77 -37.14 -13.66
N GLY A 25 -20.60 -37.41 -14.26
CA GLY A 25 -20.23 -38.74 -14.75
C GLY A 25 -19.95 -39.75 -13.64
N ALA A 26 -19.88 -41.03 -13.99
CA ALA A 26 -19.72 -42.13 -13.03
C ALA A 26 -18.49 -41.99 -12.11
N LYS A 27 -17.40 -41.39 -12.62
CA LYS A 27 -16.20 -41.11 -11.81
C LYS A 27 -16.43 -40.03 -10.76
N ALA A 28 -17.30 -39.07 -11.01
CA ALA A 28 -17.63 -37.99 -10.07
C ALA A 28 -18.38 -38.51 -8.84
N GLN A 29 -19.18 -39.57 -8.99
CA GLN A 29 -19.93 -40.20 -7.88
C GLN A 29 -19.06 -40.70 -6.73
N THR A 30 -17.78 -40.97 -7.00
CA THR A 30 -16.79 -41.43 -6.00
C THR A 30 -15.67 -40.43 -5.77
N ALA A 31 -15.73 -39.27 -6.41
CA ALA A 31 -14.74 -38.22 -6.25
C ALA A 31 -15.00 -37.42 -4.96
N THR A 32 -13.93 -36.90 -4.37
CA THR A 32 -14.04 -35.97 -3.25
C THR A 32 -14.26 -34.55 -3.76
N ALA A 33 -14.85 -33.68 -2.92
CA ALA A 33 -15.05 -32.27 -3.25
C ALA A 33 -13.74 -31.57 -3.68
N ASP A 34 -12.63 -31.79 -2.97
CA ASP A 34 -11.31 -31.24 -3.33
C ASP A 34 -10.85 -31.65 -4.74
N ARG A 35 -11.07 -32.91 -5.14
CA ARG A 35 -10.68 -33.39 -6.48
C ARG A 35 -11.52 -32.75 -7.58
N ILE A 36 -12.83 -32.61 -7.34
CA ILE A 36 -13.75 -31.95 -8.28
C ILE A 36 -13.40 -30.46 -8.39
N GLU A 37 -13.23 -29.77 -7.26
CA GLU A 37 -12.90 -28.34 -7.23
C GLU A 37 -11.59 -28.04 -7.98
N ARG A 38 -10.50 -28.76 -7.68
CA ARG A 38 -9.21 -28.57 -8.37
C ARG A 38 -9.30 -28.88 -9.85
N GLY A 39 -10.02 -29.95 -10.21
CA GLY A 39 -10.21 -30.35 -11.61
C GLY A 39 -11.02 -29.34 -12.39
N LEU A 40 -12.12 -28.84 -11.81
CA LEU A 40 -12.95 -27.78 -12.37
C LEU A 40 -12.13 -26.51 -12.55
N PHE A 41 -11.42 -26.06 -11.52
CA PHE A 41 -10.59 -24.86 -11.58
C PHE A 41 -9.60 -24.92 -12.75
N ARG A 42 -8.88 -26.04 -12.91
CA ARG A 42 -7.93 -26.22 -14.04
C ARG A 42 -8.62 -26.20 -15.40
N ARG A 43 -9.72 -26.95 -15.56
CA ARG A 43 -10.47 -27.03 -16.82
C ARG A 43 -11.14 -25.70 -17.19
N LEU A 44 -11.61 -24.93 -16.21
CA LEU A 44 -12.17 -23.60 -16.42
C LEU A 44 -11.10 -22.60 -16.86
N LEU A 45 -9.88 -22.69 -16.34
CA LEU A 45 -8.76 -21.88 -16.85
C LEU A 45 -8.44 -22.21 -18.32
N ASP A 46 -8.39 -23.50 -18.67
CA ASP A 46 -8.17 -23.94 -20.06
C ASP A 46 -9.29 -23.46 -20.99
N LEU A 47 -10.55 -23.60 -20.57
CA LEU A 47 -11.72 -23.11 -21.31
C LEU A 47 -11.66 -21.58 -21.47
N GLY A 48 -11.29 -20.85 -20.42
CA GLY A 48 -11.08 -19.40 -20.45
C GLY A 48 -10.00 -18.99 -21.45
N ALA A 49 -8.90 -19.74 -21.53
CA ALA A 49 -7.84 -19.50 -22.51
C ALA A 49 -8.36 -19.65 -23.96
N LYS A 50 -9.21 -20.66 -24.23
CA LYS A 50 -9.82 -20.85 -25.55
C LYS A 50 -10.87 -19.80 -25.89
N LEU A 51 -11.70 -19.40 -24.92
CA LEU A 51 -12.67 -18.32 -25.10
C LEU A 51 -11.97 -17.00 -25.44
N LEU A 52 -10.87 -16.71 -24.75
CA LEU A 52 -10.07 -15.52 -25.02
C LEU A 52 -9.32 -15.62 -26.37
N LEU A 53 -8.86 -16.82 -26.76
CA LEU A 53 -8.36 -17.05 -28.13
C LEU A 53 -9.45 -16.81 -29.18
N LEU A 54 -10.67 -17.33 -28.96
CA LEU A 54 -11.80 -17.11 -29.85
C LEU A 54 -12.11 -15.62 -30.01
N PHE A 55 -12.13 -14.88 -28.90
CA PHE A 55 -12.30 -13.42 -28.91
C PHE A 55 -11.28 -12.75 -29.84
N PHE A 56 -9.99 -13.05 -29.69
CA PHE A 56 -8.95 -12.48 -30.55
C PHE A 56 -9.10 -12.89 -32.01
N VAL A 57 -9.44 -14.15 -32.29
CA VAL A 57 -9.63 -14.65 -33.66
C VAL A 57 -10.81 -13.96 -34.33
N VAL A 58 -11.95 -13.82 -33.66
CA VAL A 58 -13.13 -13.14 -34.20
C VAL A 58 -12.82 -11.66 -34.47
N ARG A 59 -12.17 -10.98 -33.52
CA ARG A 59 -11.74 -9.58 -33.69
C ARG A 59 -10.79 -9.44 -34.89
N ALA A 60 -9.82 -10.33 -35.02
CA ALA A 60 -8.88 -10.33 -36.15
C ALA A 60 -9.55 -10.67 -37.49
N GLN A 61 -10.56 -11.55 -37.52
CA GLN A 61 -11.33 -11.85 -38.73
C GLN A 61 -12.14 -10.64 -39.20
N ASN A 62 -12.67 -9.83 -38.27
CA ASN A 62 -13.47 -8.65 -38.59
C ASN A 62 -12.65 -7.43 -39.04
N CYS A 63 -11.33 -7.44 -38.86
CA CYS A 63 -10.45 -6.36 -39.31
C CYS A 63 -10.43 -6.23 -40.85
N SER A 64 -10.36 -5.02 -41.38
CA SER A 64 -10.12 -4.83 -42.82
C SER A 64 -8.72 -5.32 -43.22
N ARG A 65 -8.58 -5.75 -44.49
CA ARG A 65 -7.28 -5.99 -45.15
C ARG A 65 -7.02 -4.98 -46.27
N GLU A 66 -7.84 -3.94 -46.36
CA GLU A 66 -7.61 -2.82 -47.27
C GLU A 66 -6.45 -1.96 -46.78
N PRO A 67 -5.68 -1.30 -47.67
CA PRO A 67 -4.57 -0.44 -47.28
C PRO A 67 -4.99 0.63 -46.25
N LEU A 68 -4.17 0.82 -45.21
CA LEU A 68 -4.38 1.87 -44.21
C LEU A 68 -3.95 3.22 -44.78
N GLN A 69 -4.77 4.24 -44.54
CA GLN A 69 -4.48 5.64 -44.86
C GLN A 69 -3.75 6.28 -43.68
N MET A 70 -2.56 6.84 -43.92
CA MET A 70 -1.78 7.56 -42.90
C MET A 70 -1.99 9.08 -43.06
N GLU A 71 -1.68 9.85 -42.01
CA GLU A 71 -1.91 11.30 -41.95
C GLU A 71 -1.17 12.11 -43.05
N GLU A 72 -0.09 11.58 -43.63
CA GLU A 72 0.68 12.23 -44.71
C GLU A 72 0.24 11.80 -46.13
N GLY A 73 -0.91 11.13 -46.29
CA GLY A 73 -1.38 10.61 -47.58
C GLY A 73 -0.59 9.40 -48.09
N GLN A 74 0.25 8.82 -47.23
CA GLN A 74 0.95 7.58 -47.49
C GLN A 74 0.05 6.38 -47.16
N GLU A 75 -0.02 5.41 -48.07
CA GLU A 75 -0.74 4.16 -47.82
C GLU A 75 0.19 3.06 -47.28
N LEU A 76 -0.25 2.38 -46.23
CA LEU A 76 0.34 1.13 -45.76
C LEU A 76 -0.48 -0.07 -46.31
N PRO A 77 0.04 -0.83 -47.27
CA PRO A 77 -0.64 -2.01 -47.78
C PRO A 77 -0.64 -3.13 -46.73
N TYR A 78 -1.67 -3.98 -46.81
CA TYR A 78 -1.67 -5.25 -46.08
C TYR A 78 -0.45 -6.08 -46.48
N HIS A 79 0.24 -6.62 -45.48
CA HIS A 79 1.43 -7.43 -45.67
C HIS A 79 1.16 -8.90 -45.34
N ASP A 80 0.80 -9.21 -44.09
CA ASP A 80 0.55 -10.57 -43.63
C ASP A 80 -0.28 -10.65 -42.33
N GLU A 81 -0.60 -11.87 -41.92
CA GLU A 81 -1.15 -12.16 -40.59
C GLU A 81 0.00 -12.36 -39.59
N ARG A 82 0.25 -11.37 -38.72
CA ARG A 82 1.38 -11.41 -37.80
C ARG A 82 0.99 -12.01 -36.46
N LYS A 83 1.78 -12.99 -36.02
CA LYS A 83 1.62 -13.63 -34.70
C LYS A 83 1.90 -12.64 -33.57
N ARG A 84 1.06 -12.66 -32.54
CA ARG A 84 1.28 -12.03 -31.23
C ARG A 84 0.94 -13.02 -30.13
N THR A 85 1.66 -12.94 -29.03
CA THR A 85 1.36 -13.73 -27.83
C THR A 85 0.79 -12.79 -26.78
N TYR A 86 -0.42 -13.08 -26.30
CA TYR A 86 -1.04 -12.43 -25.16
C TYR A 86 -0.87 -13.31 -23.92
N PHE A 87 -0.26 -12.79 -22.86
CA PHE A 87 -0.03 -13.52 -21.62
C PHE A 87 -1.01 -13.03 -20.57
N SER A 88 -2.06 -13.82 -20.37
CA SER A 88 -3.16 -13.55 -19.45
C SER A 88 -3.10 -14.42 -18.20
N ILE A 89 -4.06 -14.22 -17.29
CA ILE A 89 -4.27 -15.13 -16.15
C ILE A 89 -4.63 -16.57 -16.58
N PHE A 90 -5.15 -16.74 -17.79
CA PHE A 90 -5.47 -18.06 -18.38
C PHE A 90 -4.27 -18.69 -19.11
N GLY A 91 -3.10 -18.04 -19.06
CA GLY A 91 -1.89 -18.52 -19.73
C GLY A 91 -1.56 -17.75 -21.00
N ARG A 92 -0.72 -18.37 -21.84
CA ARG A 92 -0.14 -17.77 -23.05
C ARG A 92 -0.99 -18.11 -24.26
N ILE A 93 -1.60 -17.08 -24.84
CA ILE A 93 -2.56 -17.19 -25.93
C ILE A 93 -1.92 -16.60 -27.20
N PRO A 94 -1.42 -17.44 -28.12
CA PRO A 94 -0.94 -16.98 -29.41
C PRO A 94 -2.14 -16.70 -30.32
N PHE A 95 -2.20 -15.51 -30.91
CA PHE A 95 -3.18 -15.16 -31.93
C PHE A 95 -2.51 -14.45 -33.11
N TRP A 96 -3.21 -14.38 -34.23
CA TRP A 96 -2.74 -13.78 -35.47
C TRP A 96 -3.69 -12.64 -35.84
N ARG A 97 -3.12 -11.54 -36.33
CA ARG A 97 -3.87 -10.34 -36.71
C ARG A 97 -3.27 -9.70 -37.95
N PRO A 98 -4.06 -8.91 -38.72
CA PRO A 98 -3.54 -8.18 -39.87
C PRO A 98 -2.38 -7.25 -39.48
N TYR A 99 -1.34 -7.27 -40.31
CA TYR A 99 -0.20 -6.40 -40.20
C TYR A 99 0.03 -5.67 -41.52
N PHE A 100 0.26 -4.36 -41.42
CA PHE A 100 0.44 -3.45 -42.54
C PHE A 100 1.85 -2.91 -42.51
N TYR A 101 2.53 -2.86 -43.64
CA TYR A 101 3.95 -2.53 -43.66
C TYR A 101 4.39 -1.93 -45.00
N LYS A 102 5.19 -0.86 -44.93
CA LYS A 102 5.90 -0.27 -46.07
C LYS A 102 7.14 0.46 -45.59
N SER A 103 8.29 0.19 -46.22
CA SER A 103 9.52 0.99 -46.08
C SER A 103 9.95 1.28 -44.63
N GLY A 104 9.91 0.29 -43.75
CA GLY A 104 10.37 0.42 -42.35
C GLY A 104 9.30 0.87 -41.36
N VAL A 105 8.12 1.27 -41.83
CA VAL A 105 6.95 1.59 -41.00
C VAL A 105 5.98 0.43 -41.08
N GLY A 106 5.46 -0.03 -39.93
CA GLY A 106 4.38 -0.99 -39.95
C GLY A 106 3.57 -1.06 -38.67
N GLU A 107 2.30 -1.37 -38.85
CA GLU A 107 1.26 -1.21 -37.84
C GLU A 107 0.32 -2.42 -37.80
N ALA A 108 -0.27 -2.63 -36.63
CA ALA A 108 -1.34 -3.59 -36.41
C ALA A 108 -2.50 -2.87 -35.70
N PRO A 109 -3.46 -2.27 -36.42
CA PRO A 109 -4.52 -1.44 -35.84
C PRO A 109 -5.31 -2.13 -34.73
N LEU A 110 -5.52 -3.44 -34.85
CA LEU A 110 -6.19 -4.24 -33.83
C LEU A 110 -5.50 -4.18 -32.46
N ASP A 111 -4.19 -3.93 -32.41
CA ASP A 111 -3.47 -3.75 -31.14
C ASP A 111 -3.97 -2.51 -30.39
N ALA A 112 -4.22 -1.41 -31.10
CA ALA A 112 -4.77 -0.18 -30.55
C ALA A 112 -6.23 -0.38 -30.11
N GLU A 113 -7.07 -0.97 -30.96
CA GLU A 113 -8.47 -1.25 -30.64
C GLU A 113 -8.64 -2.11 -29.37
N LEU A 114 -7.73 -3.06 -29.15
CA LEU A 114 -7.72 -3.94 -27.98
C LEU A 114 -6.92 -3.36 -26.80
N SER A 115 -6.35 -2.16 -26.96
CA SER A 115 -5.48 -1.49 -25.99
C SER A 115 -4.34 -2.38 -25.46
N LEU A 116 -3.68 -3.13 -26.34
CA LEU A 116 -2.62 -4.06 -25.93
C LEU A 116 -1.36 -3.29 -25.49
N GLY A 117 -0.60 -3.85 -24.55
CA GLY A 117 0.69 -3.27 -24.15
C GLY A 117 1.74 -3.27 -25.26
N SER A 118 2.88 -2.60 -25.07
CA SER A 118 4.06 -2.84 -25.93
C SER A 118 4.68 -4.22 -25.65
N ASP A 119 4.53 -4.70 -24.42
CA ASP A 119 4.86 -6.05 -24.00
C ASP A 119 3.69 -7.04 -24.24
N ARG A 120 3.85 -8.27 -23.73
CA ARG A 120 2.89 -9.36 -23.91
C ARG A 120 1.94 -9.55 -22.74
N TYR A 121 2.13 -8.87 -21.62
CA TYR A 121 1.41 -9.13 -20.39
C TYR A 121 0.07 -8.39 -20.39
N SER A 122 -1.03 -9.11 -20.15
CA SER A 122 -2.35 -8.49 -20.00
C SER A 122 -2.36 -7.53 -18.82
N ASP A 123 -3.09 -6.43 -18.89
CA ASP A 123 -3.24 -5.51 -17.76
C ASP A 123 -3.74 -6.19 -16.49
N PHE A 124 -4.66 -7.15 -16.62
CA PHE A 124 -5.18 -7.89 -15.46
C PHE A 124 -4.13 -8.77 -14.78
N LEU A 125 -3.29 -9.47 -15.55
CA LEU A 125 -2.15 -10.22 -14.99
C LEU A 125 -1.14 -9.28 -14.32
N ARG A 126 -0.88 -8.10 -14.92
CA ARG A 126 0.03 -7.10 -14.35
C ARG A 126 -0.51 -6.63 -12.99
N GLU A 127 -1.76 -6.17 -12.98
CA GLU A 127 -2.46 -5.71 -11.78
C GLU A 127 -2.50 -6.76 -10.67
N MET A 128 -2.87 -8.01 -10.99
CA MET A 128 -2.87 -9.11 -10.00
C MET A 128 -1.47 -9.35 -9.41
N SER A 129 -0.43 -9.33 -10.25
CA SER A 129 0.95 -9.51 -9.79
C SER A 129 1.39 -8.31 -8.93
N GLU A 130 1.08 -7.09 -9.35
CA GLU A 130 1.42 -5.86 -8.62
C GLU A 130 0.74 -5.82 -7.25
N TYR A 131 -0.52 -6.23 -7.17
CA TYR A 131 -1.26 -6.29 -5.91
C TYR A 131 -0.64 -7.30 -4.95
N LEU A 132 -0.23 -8.48 -5.43
CA LEU A 132 0.52 -9.42 -4.60
C LEU A 132 1.88 -8.83 -4.20
N ALA A 133 2.60 -8.24 -5.14
CA ALA A 133 3.93 -7.70 -4.94
C ALA A 133 3.98 -6.55 -3.92
N VAL A 134 2.92 -5.74 -3.77
CA VAL A 134 2.88 -4.72 -2.71
C VAL A 134 2.83 -5.35 -1.33
N TYR A 135 2.25 -6.55 -1.14
CA TYR A 135 2.12 -7.21 0.16
C TYR A 135 3.17 -8.29 0.45
N VAL A 136 3.61 -9.05 -0.57
CA VAL A 136 4.53 -10.19 -0.40
C VAL A 136 5.83 -10.02 -1.18
N ALA A 137 6.84 -10.82 -0.84
CA ALA A 137 8.09 -10.87 -1.59
C ALA A 137 7.84 -11.34 -3.04
N TYR A 138 8.58 -10.81 -4.02
CA TYR A 138 8.39 -11.15 -5.44
C TYR A 138 8.50 -12.66 -5.73
N GLY A 139 9.38 -13.39 -5.01
CA GLY A 139 9.47 -14.84 -5.16
C GLY A 139 8.20 -15.58 -4.68
N LYS A 140 7.49 -15.03 -3.69
CA LYS A 140 6.21 -15.57 -3.20
C LYS A 140 5.06 -15.26 -4.14
N ASP A 141 5.05 -14.08 -4.73
CA ASP A 141 4.14 -13.76 -5.82
C ASP A 141 4.30 -14.76 -6.99
N THR A 142 5.52 -14.94 -7.51
CA THR A 142 5.76 -15.91 -8.59
C THR A 142 5.40 -17.36 -8.20
N ASP A 143 5.62 -17.76 -6.95
CA ASP A 143 5.24 -19.07 -6.41
C ASP A 143 3.71 -19.25 -6.38
N LEU A 144 2.96 -18.23 -5.98
CA LEU A 144 1.48 -18.25 -6.01
C LEU A 144 0.95 -18.38 -7.44
N LEU A 145 1.51 -17.60 -8.37
CA LEU A 145 1.11 -17.63 -9.79
C LEU A 145 1.44 -18.97 -10.45
N GLU A 146 2.59 -19.58 -10.16
CA GLU A 146 2.93 -20.92 -10.65
C GLU A 146 2.04 -21.99 -10.00
N ARG A 147 1.83 -21.92 -8.68
CA ARG A 147 1.08 -22.93 -7.93
C ARG A 147 -0.39 -23.03 -8.34
N PHE A 148 -1.06 -21.88 -8.45
CA PHE A 148 -2.49 -21.85 -8.73
C PHE A 148 -2.77 -21.74 -10.23
N PHE A 149 -2.06 -20.88 -10.96
CA PHE A 149 -2.39 -20.58 -12.35
C PHE A 149 -1.41 -21.22 -13.38
N ASP A 150 -0.36 -21.93 -12.94
CA ASP A 150 0.73 -22.45 -13.79
C ASP A 150 1.41 -21.35 -14.65
N LEU A 151 1.41 -20.12 -14.13
CA LEU A 151 2.00 -18.97 -14.79
C LEU A 151 3.42 -18.77 -14.29
N LYS A 152 4.37 -19.19 -15.11
CA LYS A 152 5.81 -18.97 -14.82
C LYS A 152 6.21 -17.54 -15.19
N LEU A 153 6.15 -16.65 -14.20
CA LEU A 153 6.72 -15.31 -14.26
C LEU A 153 8.05 -15.26 -13.50
N SER A 154 9.03 -14.53 -14.03
CA SER A 154 10.28 -14.28 -13.31
C SER A 154 10.15 -13.02 -12.47
N THR A 155 10.85 -12.96 -11.33
CA THR A 155 10.90 -11.78 -10.48
C THR A 155 11.41 -10.53 -11.21
N ARG A 156 12.22 -10.71 -12.26
CA ARG A 156 12.66 -9.63 -13.15
C ARG A 156 11.50 -9.00 -13.94
N VAL A 157 10.56 -9.82 -14.42
CA VAL A 157 9.37 -9.32 -15.12
C VAL A 157 8.50 -8.53 -14.16
N LEU A 158 8.29 -9.02 -12.94
CA LEU A 158 7.53 -8.30 -11.90
C LEU A 158 8.16 -6.92 -11.64
N GLN A 159 9.48 -6.86 -11.46
CA GLN A 159 10.20 -5.59 -11.30
C GLN A 159 9.97 -4.64 -12.47
N GLN A 160 10.11 -5.12 -13.72
CA GLN A 160 9.90 -4.29 -14.91
C GLN A 160 8.47 -3.77 -15.03
N VAL A 161 7.48 -4.60 -14.66
CA VAL A 161 6.07 -4.20 -14.67
C VAL A 161 5.83 -3.11 -13.62
N ILE A 162 6.27 -3.33 -12.38
CA ILE A 162 6.18 -2.36 -11.28
C ILE A 162 6.88 -1.04 -11.64
N ASP A 163 8.08 -1.11 -12.21
CA ASP A 163 8.84 0.07 -12.61
C ASP A 163 8.11 0.88 -13.68
N ALA A 164 7.55 0.19 -14.68
CA ALA A 164 6.80 0.84 -15.76
C ALA A 164 5.50 1.46 -15.26
N ASP A 165 4.78 0.75 -14.39
CA ASP A 165 3.45 1.18 -13.96
C ASP A 165 3.53 2.23 -12.87
N ALA A 166 4.48 2.15 -11.93
CA ALA A 166 4.65 3.16 -10.88
C ALA A 166 4.87 4.59 -11.40
N ALA A 167 5.28 4.75 -12.67
CA ALA A 167 5.47 6.05 -13.32
C ALA A 167 4.19 6.90 -13.34
N ASP A 168 3.01 6.28 -13.35
CA ASP A 168 1.72 6.99 -13.44
C ASP A 168 1.13 7.36 -12.07
N VAL A 169 1.72 6.90 -10.96
CA VAL A 169 1.19 7.15 -9.60
C VAL A 169 1.22 8.64 -9.24
N GLU A 170 2.31 9.32 -9.55
CA GLU A 170 2.42 10.76 -9.24
C GLU A 170 1.47 11.61 -10.10
N PRO A 171 1.38 11.43 -11.44
CA PRO A 171 0.34 12.04 -12.25
C PRO A 171 -1.08 11.75 -11.76
N PHE A 172 -1.37 10.52 -11.35
CA PHE A 172 -2.68 10.13 -10.81
C PHE A 172 -3.05 10.97 -9.58
N TYR A 173 -2.16 11.09 -8.60
CA TYR A 173 -2.41 11.89 -7.40
C TYR A 173 -2.39 13.40 -7.66
N ALA A 174 -1.67 13.86 -8.70
CA ALA A 174 -1.67 15.28 -9.08
C ALA A 174 -3.01 15.73 -9.68
N GLN A 175 -3.72 14.84 -10.38
CA GLN A 175 -5.04 15.13 -10.96
C GLN A 175 -6.21 14.77 -10.02
N LYS A 176 -5.99 13.89 -9.04
CA LYS A 176 -7.04 13.45 -8.10
C LYS A 176 -7.54 14.65 -7.27
N PRO A 177 -8.85 14.93 -7.22
CA PRO A 177 -9.38 16.02 -6.40
C PRO A 177 -9.16 15.76 -4.90
N PRO A 178 -9.01 16.82 -4.08
CA PRO A 178 -9.00 16.66 -2.62
C PRO A 178 -10.36 16.16 -2.12
N PRO A 179 -10.41 15.55 -0.92
CA PRO A 179 -11.68 15.21 -0.26
C PRO A 179 -12.60 16.43 -0.15
N SER A 180 -13.91 16.21 -0.19
CA SER A 180 -14.85 17.32 -0.05
C SER A 180 -14.84 17.84 1.40
N PRO A 181 -15.07 19.15 1.63
CA PRO A 181 -15.12 19.70 2.99
C PRO A 181 -16.13 19.03 3.93
N ALA A 182 -17.15 18.35 3.39
CA ALA A 182 -18.16 17.64 4.18
C ALA A 182 -17.70 16.27 4.67
N GLU A 183 -16.65 15.71 4.06
CA GLU A 183 -16.04 14.42 4.42
C GLU A 183 -14.82 14.60 5.34
N GLU A 184 -14.48 15.83 5.69
CA GLU A 184 -13.32 16.20 6.49
C GLU A 184 -13.75 16.66 7.89
N ALA A 185 -12.94 16.34 8.89
CA ALA A 185 -13.13 16.78 10.27
C ALA A 185 -12.34 18.07 10.60
N GLU A 186 -12.49 18.56 11.83
CA GLU A 186 -12.05 19.90 12.26
C GLU A 186 -10.53 20.07 12.38
N ILE A 187 -9.79 19.01 12.67
CA ILE A 187 -8.33 19.05 12.85
C ILE A 187 -7.64 18.45 11.63
N LEU A 188 -6.87 19.24 10.89
CA LEU A 188 -5.95 18.75 9.87
C LEU A 188 -4.62 18.36 10.51
N VAL A 189 -4.29 17.07 10.43
CA VAL A 189 -3.10 16.49 11.07
C VAL A 189 -2.09 16.07 10.01
N ILE A 190 -0.84 16.47 10.21
CA ILE A 190 0.30 16.00 9.40
C ILE A 190 1.32 15.30 10.29
N GLN A 191 1.96 14.27 9.74
CA GLN A 191 3.03 13.56 10.44
C GLN A 191 4.12 13.15 9.45
N ALA A 192 5.35 13.06 9.93
CA ALA A 192 6.46 12.50 9.19
C ALA A 192 7.34 11.67 10.14
N ASP A 193 7.83 10.53 9.66
CA ASP A 193 8.77 9.67 10.40
C ASP A 193 9.68 8.92 9.42
N GLY A 194 10.86 8.50 9.90
CA GLY A 194 11.88 7.81 9.14
C GLY A 194 11.97 6.31 9.45
N LYS A 195 11.92 5.46 8.41
CA LYS A 195 12.16 4.02 8.54
C LYS A 195 13.26 3.52 7.61
N GLY A 196 14.23 2.78 8.16
CA GLY A 196 15.38 2.30 7.39
C GLY A 196 15.08 1.12 6.48
N VAL A 197 15.30 1.28 5.17
CA VAL A 197 15.21 0.26 4.12
C VAL A 197 16.60 -0.32 3.82
N PRO A 198 16.79 -1.65 3.84
CA PRO A 198 18.07 -2.29 3.47
C PRO A 198 18.39 -2.12 1.98
N MET A 199 19.54 -1.53 1.67
CA MET A 199 19.94 -1.22 0.29
C MET A 199 20.91 -2.26 -0.29
N VAL A 200 20.83 -2.48 -1.60
CA VAL A 200 21.91 -3.08 -2.38
C VAL A 200 23.10 -2.13 -2.35
N LEU A 201 24.28 -2.66 -2.04
CA LEU A 201 25.52 -1.89 -2.07
C LEU A 201 26.07 -1.92 -3.50
N GLU A 202 26.32 -0.74 -4.09
CA GLU A 202 26.93 -0.63 -5.42
C GLU A 202 28.36 -1.20 -5.43
N THR A 203 29.10 -1.02 -4.34
CA THR A 203 30.41 -1.62 -4.11
C THR A 203 30.31 -2.66 -3.00
N PRO A 204 30.63 -3.95 -3.26
CA PRO A 204 30.71 -4.95 -2.21
C PRO A 204 31.75 -4.52 -1.16
N ALA A 205 31.33 -4.34 0.09
CA ALA A 205 32.30 -4.15 1.18
C ALA A 205 33.12 -5.43 1.34
N GLU A 206 34.43 -5.30 1.61
CA GLU A 206 35.27 -6.47 1.88
C GLU A 206 34.66 -7.32 3.00
N PRO A 207 34.58 -8.66 2.82
CA PRO A 207 33.94 -9.53 3.78
C PRO A 207 34.72 -9.56 5.09
N LYS A 208 34.27 -8.79 6.09
CA LYS A 208 34.77 -8.94 7.46
C LYS A 208 34.25 -10.26 8.07
N VAL A 209 35.18 -11.09 8.53
CA VAL A 209 34.90 -12.38 9.21
C VAL A 209 33.99 -12.18 10.44
N ARG A 210 34.11 -11.05 11.13
CA ARG A 210 33.29 -10.68 12.28
C ARG A 210 33.05 -9.17 12.29
N LEU A 211 31.81 -8.77 12.57
CA LEU A 211 31.45 -7.36 12.79
C LEU A 211 31.90 -6.92 14.19
N GLY A 212 32.39 -5.68 14.30
CA GLY A 212 32.63 -5.03 15.59
C GLY A 212 31.33 -4.75 16.37
N LYS A 213 31.45 -4.38 17.65
CA LYS A 213 30.31 -3.98 18.48
C LYS A 213 29.65 -2.74 17.87
N GLY A 214 28.40 -2.87 17.42
CA GLY A 214 27.64 -1.78 16.77
C GLY A 214 27.76 -1.73 15.23
N GLU A 215 28.67 -2.49 14.62
CA GLU A 215 28.72 -2.61 13.16
C GLU A 215 27.56 -3.49 12.67
N LYS A 216 26.73 -2.96 11.77
CA LYS A 216 25.63 -3.70 11.14
C LYS A 216 26.05 -4.19 9.76
N ARG A 217 25.64 -5.40 9.39
CA ARG A 217 25.85 -5.97 8.05
C ARG A 217 24.89 -5.27 7.06
N GLY A 218 25.44 -4.42 6.20
CA GLY A 218 24.70 -3.71 5.14
C GLY A 218 24.40 -2.25 5.48
N ARG A 219 23.97 -1.47 4.47
CA ARG A 219 23.57 -0.07 4.60
C ARG A 219 22.06 0.04 4.51
N LYS A 220 21.43 0.72 5.46
CA LYS A 220 20.03 1.14 5.34
C LYS A 220 19.97 2.57 4.83
N LYS A 221 19.02 2.85 3.94
CA LYS A 221 18.62 4.23 3.59
C LYS A 221 17.30 4.52 4.29
N GLU A 222 17.18 5.70 4.87
CA GLU A 222 15.97 6.13 5.53
C GLU A 222 14.91 6.46 4.47
N ALA A 223 13.76 5.78 4.55
CA ALA A 223 12.54 6.17 3.87
C ALA A 223 11.74 7.07 4.79
N ILE A 224 11.38 8.25 4.32
CA ILE A 224 10.54 9.19 5.05
C ILE A 224 9.10 8.89 4.69
N VAL A 225 8.35 8.43 5.68
CA VAL A 225 6.90 8.21 5.59
C VAL A 225 6.22 9.49 6.01
N THR A 226 5.16 9.87 5.30
CA THR A 226 4.32 11.02 5.62
C THR A 226 2.86 10.60 5.65
N THR A 227 2.11 11.16 6.58
CA THR A 227 0.65 11.00 6.64
C THR A 227 -0.03 12.36 6.72
N VAL A 228 -1.20 12.44 6.08
CA VAL A 228 -2.13 13.56 6.26
C VAL A 228 -3.55 13.01 6.39
N TYR A 229 -4.28 13.50 7.38
CA TYR A 229 -5.65 13.11 7.66
C TYR A 229 -6.37 14.21 8.41
N THR A 230 -7.70 14.14 8.48
CA THR A 230 -8.47 14.94 9.43
C THR A 230 -9.01 14.08 10.55
N VAL A 231 -9.24 14.67 11.72
CA VAL A 231 -9.84 14.00 12.86
C VAL A 231 -10.67 14.98 13.67
N ALA A 232 -11.76 14.50 14.28
CA ALA A 232 -12.59 15.34 15.12
C ALA A 232 -11.88 15.69 16.43
N CYS A 233 -12.21 16.86 16.99
CA CYS A 233 -11.72 17.26 18.30
C CYS A 233 -12.22 16.29 19.38
N ALA A 234 -11.30 15.77 20.21
CA ALA A 234 -11.64 14.92 21.35
C ALA A 234 -10.99 15.44 22.65
N PRO A 235 -11.59 16.45 23.31
CA PRO A 235 -11.12 16.97 24.58
C PRO A 235 -11.00 15.88 25.64
N ARG A 236 -9.87 15.88 26.36
CA ARG A 236 -9.55 14.88 27.38
C ARG A 236 -8.82 15.51 28.55
N THR A 237 -8.84 14.87 29.71
CA THR A 237 -8.00 15.27 30.85
C THR A 237 -6.68 14.47 30.88
N PRO A 238 -5.61 15.00 31.50
CA PRO A 238 -4.40 14.23 31.78
C PRO A 238 -4.69 12.88 32.48
N GLU A 239 -5.64 12.87 33.42
CA GLU A 239 -6.05 11.67 34.17
C GLU A 239 -6.69 10.62 33.26
N GLU A 240 -7.56 11.01 32.33
CA GLU A 240 -8.18 10.11 31.35
C GLU A 240 -7.12 9.46 30.45
N VAL A 241 -6.13 10.23 30.00
CA VAL A 241 -5.03 9.71 29.16
C VAL A 241 -4.17 8.72 29.94
N VAL A 242 -3.82 9.03 31.20
CA VAL A 242 -3.04 8.11 32.05
C VAL A 242 -3.83 6.85 32.38
N ALA A 243 -5.14 6.98 32.66
CA ALA A 243 -6.01 5.83 32.89
C ALA A 243 -6.06 4.91 31.67
N GLY A 244 -6.24 5.50 30.48
CA GLY A 244 -6.25 4.78 29.22
C GLY A 244 -4.90 4.15 28.83
N LEU A 245 -3.76 4.62 29.35
CA LEU A 245 -2.44 4.07 29.02
C LEU A 245 -1.96 3.01 30.03
N PHE A 246 -2.27 3.16 31.32
CA PHE A 246 -1.70 2.33 32.40
C PHE A 246 -2.68 1.35 33.06
N TYR A 247 -4.00 1.55 32.91
CA TYR A 247 -5.01 0.83 33.72
C TYR A 247 -6.12 0.16 32.89
N GLN A 248 -5.90 -0.11 31.59
CA GLN A 248 -6.89 -0.73 30.70
C GLN A 248 -7.44 -2.08 31.21
N ASP A 249 -6.60 -2.90 31.86
CA ASP A 249 -6.99 -4.24 32.33
C ASP A 249 -7.84 -4.26 33.62
N GLN A 250 -8.05 -3.13 34.30
CA GLN A 250 -8.84 -3.08 35.55
C GLN A 250 -10.33 -2.73 35.34
N ASN A 251 -10.72 -2.36 34.12
CA ASN A 251 -12.08 -1.93 33.77
C ASN A 251 -12.77 -2.84 32.71
N SER A 252 -12.22 -4.03 32.43
CA SER A 252 -12.67 -4.88 31.31
C SER A 252 -14.07 -5.47 31.45
N ASP A 253 -14.69 -5.45 32.63
CA ASP A 253 -16.06 -5.96 32.81
C ASP A 253 -17.18 -4.91 32.67
N THR A 254 -16.86 -3.62 32.46
CA THR A 254 -17.90 -2.55 32.40
C THR A 254 -17.71 -1.46 31.32
N GLN A 255 -16.73 -1.56 30.43
CA GLN A 255 -16.49 -0.56 29.37
C GLN A 255 -16.32 -1.14 27.96
N GLU A 256 -17.12 -2.13 27.57
CA GLU A 256 -17.22 -2.53 26.14
C GLU A 256 -18.11 -1.59 25.30
N GLU A 257 -18.75 -0.59 25.91
CA GLU A 257 -19.52 0.43 25.19
C GLU A 257 -19.12 1.83 25.69
N THR A 258 -18.85 2.78 24.78
CA THR A 258 -18.77 4.26 24.99
C THR A 258 -17.41 4.98 25.14
N SER A 259 -16.35 4.61 24.41
CA SER A 259 -15.44 5.68 23.91
C SER A 259 -15.19 5.53 22.42
N GLU A 260 -16.05 6.16 21.62
CA GLU A 260 -15.79 6.37 20.19
C GLU A 260 -14.64 7.36 20.07
N HIS A 261 -13.40 6.88 20.17
CA HIS A 261 -12.25 7.68 19.77
C HIS A 261 -12.43 8.08 18.30
N PRO A 262 -12.28 9.38 17.96
CA PRO A 262 -12.52 9.84 16.61
C PRO A 262 -11.52 9.17 15.67
N LYS A 263 -12.04 8.53 14.63
CA LYS A 263 -11.21 7.84 13.63
C LYS A 263 -10.64 8.87 12.65
N PRO A 264 -9.38 8.71 12.20
CA PRO A 264 -8.83 9.48 11.10
C PRO A 264 -9.71 9.38 9.84
N GLN A 265 -10.00 10.51 9.21
CA GLN A 265 -10.76 10.63 7.98
C GLN A 265 -9.84 11.04 6.82
N ASN A 266 -10.10 10.49 5.64
CA ASN A 266 -9.35 10.74 4.41
C ASN A 266 -7.83 10.68 4.63
N LYS A 267 -7.39 9.61 5.30
CA LYS A 267 -5.98 9.38 5.58
C LYS A 267 -5.27 9.06 4.27
N HIS A 268 -4.24 9.84 3.98
CA HIS A 268 -3.33 9.58 2.88
C HIS A 268 -1.93 9.28 3.43
N VAL A 269 -1.37 8.14 3.02
CA VAL A 269 -0.03 7.66 3.36
C VAL A 269 0.87 7.75 2.13
N TRP A 270 2.12 8.16 2.33
CA TRP A 270 3.17 8.13 1.31
C TRP A 270 4.52 7.83 1.95
N ALA A 271 5.47 7.31 1.16
CA ALA A 271 6.86 7.22 1.58
C ALA A 271 7.83 7.49 0.41
N THR A 272 9.02 8.00 0.73
CA THR A 272 10.09 8.20 -0.25
C THR A 272 11.48 8.05 0.39
N LEU A 273 12.41 7.50 -0.37
CA LEU A 273 13.85 7.41 -0.14
C LEU A 273 14.62 8.65 -0.64
N ASP A 274 13.97 9.62 -1.27
CA ASP A 274 14.61 10.86 -1.76
C ASP A 274 14.92 11.87 -0.64
N GLY A 275 14.49 11.58 0.59
CA GLY A 275 14.88 12.28 1.80
C GLY A 275 13.78 13.19 2.35
N LYS A 276 14.10 13.84 3.49
CA LYS A 276 13.15 14.63 4.28
C LYS A 276 12.55 15.80 3.51
N ASP A 277 13.38 16.51 2.74
CA ASP A 277 12.93 17.70 2.01
C ASP A 277 11.94 17.33 0.90
N ALA A 278 12.24 16.31 0.09
CA ALA A 278 11.32 15.81 -0.95
C ALA A 278 9.99 15.30 -0.37
N ALA A 279 10.04 14.57 0.74
CA ALA A 279 8.86 14.05 1.42
C ALA A 279 7.95 15.19 1.92
N LEU A 280 8.51 16.21 2.57
CA LEU A 280 7.75 17.33 3.11
C LEU A 280 7.25 18.27 2.00
N ASP A 281 8.01 18.47 0.92
CA ASP A 281 7.56 19.26 -0.24
C ASP A 281 6.36 18.59 -0.93
N ARG A 282 6.36 17.25 -1.02
CA ARG A 282 5.20 16.49 -1.51
C ARG A 282 4.01 16.61 -0.55
N LEU A 283 4.24 16.44 0.75
CA LEU A 283 3.20 16.58 1.77
C LEU A 283 2.54 17.95 1.69
N ALA A 284 3.31 19.02 1.50
CA ALA A 284 2.77 20.38 1.34
C ALA A 284 1.81 20.51 0.15
N LYS A 285 2.10 19.86 -0.99
CA LYS A 285 1.21 19.83 -2.16
C LYS A 285 -0.12 19.11 -1.87
N GLN A 286 -0.12 18.12 -0.99
CA GLN A 286 -1.35 17.41 -0.57
C GLN A 286 -2.12 18.14 0.51
N VAL A 287 -1.42 18.85 1.39
CA VAL A 287 -2.02 19.62 2.48
C VAL A 287 -2.70 20.88 1.96
N ALA A 288 -2.06 21.62 1.04
CA ALA A 288 -2.57 22.89 0.50
C ALA A 288 -4.05 22.85 0.04
N PRO A 289 -4.50 21.90 -0.81
CA PRO A 289 -5.88 21.86 -1.28
C PRO A 289 -6.91 21.38 -0.24
N ARG A 290 -6.47 20.78 0.87
CA ARG A 290 -7.35 20.34 1.98
C ARG A 290 -7.67 21.47 2.97
N GLN A 291 -6.99 22.60 2.87
CA GLN A 291 -7.21 23.73 3.77
C GLN A 291 -8.49 24.49 3.41
N GLY A 292 -9.21 24.96 4.42
CA GLY A 292 -10.41 25.78 4.24
C GLY A 292 -11.04 26.14 5.57
N SER A 293 -12.20 26.81 5.54
CA SER A 293 -12.92 27.24 6.75
C SER A 293 -13.45 26.09 7.60
N HIS A 294 -13.54 24.88 7.04
CA HIS A 294 -13.94 23.66 7.76
C HIS A 294 -12.82 23.14 8.69
N ILE A 295 -11.55 23.48 8.40
CA ILE A 295 -10.41 23.14 9.26
C ILE A 295 -10.23 24.22 10.32
N GLN A 296 -10.49 23.88 11.58
CA GLN A 296 -10.36 24.77 12.74
C GLN A 296 -8.96 24.74 13.34
N HIS A 297 -8.27 23.59 13.23
CA HIS A 297 -6.96 23.37 13.82
C HIS A 297 -6.01 22.68 12.84
N LYS A 298 -4.74 23.08 12.88
CA LYS A 298 -3.65 22.50 12.09
C LYS A 298 -2.59 21.99 13.06
N VAL A 299 -2.34 20.69 13.04
CA VAL A 299 -1.47 20.00 14.00
C VAL A 299 -0.42 19.19 13.25
N ALA A 300 0.84 19.36 13.63
CA ALA A 300 1.94 18.53 13.16
C ALA A 300 2.44 17.67 14.32
N LEU A 301 2.50 16.35 14.15
CA LEU A 301 3.03 15.44 15.18
C LEU A 301 4.42 14.93 14.81
N CYS A 302 5.34 14.91 15.77
CA CYS A 302 6.72 14.47 15.59
C CYS A 302 7.31 13.78 16.83
N ASP A 303 8.37 13.00 16.61
CA ASP A 303 9.10 12.19 17.61
C ASP A 303 10.09 13.00 18.50
N GLY A 304 10.28 14.29 18.21
CA GLY A 304 11.30 15.10 18.88
C GLY A 304 12.68 15.09 18.20
N CYS A 305 12.77 14.61 16.95
CA CYS A 305 13.96 14.71 16.13
C CYS A 305 14.11 16.14 15.57
N GLU A 306 15.08 16.88 16.10
CA GLU A 306 15.35 18.29 15.77
C GLU A 306 15.48 18.59 14.28
N ALA A 307 16.14 17.71 13.52
CA ALA A 307 16.30 17.88 12.08
C ALA A 307 14.97 17.79 11.31
N LEU A 308 14.01 17.04 11.84
CA LEU A 308 12.67 16.92 11.26
C LEU A 308 11.76 18.04 11.75
N GLN A 309 11.78 18.35 13.05
CA GLN A 309 11.06 19.47 13.65
C GLN A 309 11.34 20.79 12.94
N SER A 310 12.63 21.16 12.82
CA SER A 310 13.04 22.41 12.17
C SER A 310 12.55 22.49 10.70
N ARG A 311 12.49 21.35 10.00
CA ARG A 311 12.01 21.29 8.62
C ARG A 311 10.49 21.38 8.51
N ILE A 312 9.76 20.82 9.48
CA ILE A 312 8.31 20.93 9.58
C ILE A 312 7.95 22.38 9.88
N GLU A 313 8.56 23.01 10.88
CA GLU A 313 8.30 24.43 11.22
C GLU A 313 8.58 25.35 10.03
N ALA A 314 9.66 25.12 9.29
CA ALA A 314 9.99 25.93 8.12
C ALA A 314 8.99 25.80 6.97
N ARG A 315 8.35 24.64 6.79
CA ARG A 315 7.43 24.36 5.68
C ARG A 315 5.95 24.55 6.03
N PHE A 316 5.62 24.39 7.31
CA PHE A 316 4.27 24.45 7.85
C PHE A 316 4.22 25.43 9.03
N PRO A 317 4.56 26.72 8.82
CA PRO A 317 4.66 27.70 9.90
C PRO A 317 3.32 28.00 10.58
N ASP A 318 2.21 27.62 9.97
CA ASP A 318 0.85 27.76 10.47
C ASP A 318 0.33 26.50 11.19
N PHE A 319 1.12 25.43 11.26
CA PHE A 319 0.79 24.22 12.01
C PHE A 319 1.37 24.29 13.42
N ASN A 320 0.58 23.82 14.39
CA ASN A 320 1.03 23.67 15.77
C ASN A 320 1.84 22.38 15.88
N LEU A 321 3.14 22.49 16.11
CA LEU A 321 4.02 21.34 16.29
C LEU A 321 3.84 20.76 17.70
N VAL A 322 3.38 19.51 17.76
CA VAL A 322 3.13 18.75 18.98
C VAL A 322 4.15 17.62 19.06
N LEU A 323 4.81 17.50 20.21
CA LEU A 323 5.64 16.34 20.50
C LEU A 323 4.74 15.13 20.75
N ASP A 324 5.01 14.02 20.08
CA ASP A 324 4.37 12.75 20.40
C ASP A 324 4.73 12.35 21.83
N PHE A 325 3.74 12.32 22.73
CA PHE A 325 3.96 12.07 24.15
C PHE A 325 4.44 10.65 24.48
N ILE A 326 4.29 9.69 23.57
CA ILE A 326 4.82 8.33 23.74
C ILE A 326 6.35 8.36 23.83
N HIS A 327 6.99 9.24 23.05
CA HIS A 327 8.44 9.35 23.02
C HIS A 327 9.04 9.86 24.36
N PRO A 328 8.63 11.00 24.93
CA PRO A 328 9.05 11.39 26.27
C PRO A 328 8.62 10.38 27.35
N ASN A 329 7.52 9.64 27.15
CA ASN A 329 7.13 8.56 28.07
C ASN A 329 8.17 7.41 28.07
N GLU A 330 8.70 7.01 26.92
CA GLU A 330 9.79 6.03 26.84
C GLU A 330 11.05 6.48 27.60
N TYR A 331 11.37 7.78 27.55
CA TYR A 331 12.46 8.34 28.35
C TYR A 331 12.17 8.24 29.86
N LEU A 332 10.91 8.45 30.30
CA LEU A 332 10.53 8.22 31.70
C LEU A 332 10.72 6.74 32.08
N TRP A 333 10.38 5.80 31.19
CA TRP A 333 10.64 4.38 31.40
C TRP A 333 12.14 4.06 31.50
N GLU A 334 12.99 4.64 30.65
CA GLU A 334 14.44 4.47 30.75
C GLU A 334 14.98 4.95 32.10
N VAL A 335 14.50 6.09 32.60
CA VAL A 335 14.87 6.61 33.93
C VAL A 335 14.36 5.69 35.03
N ALA A 336 13.10 5.26 34.97
CA ALA A 336 12.51 4.37 35.96
C ALA A 336 13.27 3.03 36.05
N ASN A 337 13.60 2.44 34.91
CA ASN A 337 14.41 1.21 34.82
C ASN A 337 15.79 1.42 35.46
N SER A 338 16.42 2.56 35.22
CA SER A 338 17.75 2.85 35.75
C SER A 338 17.78 3.17 37.25
N VAL A 339 16.74 3.84 37.77
CA VAL A 339 16.71 4.33 39.16
C VAL A 339 16.06 3.30 40.10
N LEU A 340 14.98 2.66 39.68
CA LEU A 340 14.19 1.73 40.51
C LEU A 340 14.53 0.26 40.25
N GLY A 341 15.05 -0.06 39.07
CA GLY A 341 15.24 -1.43 38.58
C GLY A 341 14.02 -1.98 37.83
N GLU A 342 14.27 -2.89 36.89
CA GLU A 342 13.23 -3.42 36.00
C GLU A 342 12.18 -4.29 36.70
N THR A 343 12.52 -4.90 37.84
CA THR A 343 11.64 -5.80 38.59
C THR A 343 10.89 -5.11 39.73
N ASN A 344 11.06 -3.78 39.89
CA ASN A 344 10.45 -3.06 40.99
C ASN A 344 8.94 -2.85 40.79
N GLU A 345 8.14 -3.32 41.75
CA GLU A 345 6.67 -3.23 41.71
C GLU A 345 6.13 -1.79 41.65
N GLN A 346 6.90 -0.80 42.12
CA GLN A 346 6.51 0.61 42.09
C GLN A 346 6.85 1.31 40.77
N ARG A 347 7.58 0.64 39.86
CA ARG A 347 8.07 1.23 38.61
C ARG A 347 6.94 1.79 37.75
N THR A 348 5.91 0.99 37.48
CA THR A 348 4.77 1.40 36.65
C THR A 348 4.01 2.57 37.29
N LYS A 349 3.79 2.53 38.62
CA LYS A 349 3.14 3.62 39.36
C LYS A 349 3.96 4.92 39.34
N TRP A 350 5.29 4.81 39.39
CA TRP A 350 6.18 5.96 39.28
C TRP A 350 6.10 6.59 37.88
N VAL A 351 6.14 5.78 36.81
CA VAL A 351 6.02 6.29 35.44
C VAL A 351 4.64 6.90 35.21
N ALA A 352 3.55 6.27 35.68
CA ALA A 352 2.20 6.82 35.57
C ALA A 352 2.10 8.21 36.23
N ARG A 353 2.69 8.39 37.42
CA ARG A 353 2.73 9.69 38.12
C ARG A 353 3.52 10.74 37.33
N LYS A 354 4.69 10.37 36.79
CA LYS A 354 5.52 11.27 35.98
C LYS A 354 4.85 11.64 34.66
N THR A 355 4.11 10.70 34.07
CA THR A 355 3.28 10.93 32.88
C THR A 355 2.17 11.92 33.18
N LEU A 356 1.48 11.76 34.31
CA LEU A 356 0.45 12.70 34.74
C LEU A 356 1.02 14.11 34.93
N GLN A 357 2.17 14.23 35.61
CA GLN A 357 2.88 15.51 35.77
C GLN A 357 3.20 16.13 34.41
N MET A 358 3.77 15.36 33.47
CA MET A 358 4.09 15.83 32.13
C MET A 358 2.85 16.33 31.37
N LEU A 359 1.77 15.54 31.35
CA LEU A 359 0.52 15.88 30.67
C LEU A 359 -0.21 17.06 31.35
N SER A 360 0.05 17.29 32.63
CA SER A 360 -0.44 18.46 33.39
C SER A 360 0.41 19.72 33.21
N GLY A 361 1.36 19.71 32.27
CA GLY A 361 2.25 20.85 32.02
C GLY A 361 3.28 21.07 33.12
N GLN A 362 3.64 20.02 33.86
CA GLN A 362 4.57 20.07 35.01
C GLN A 362 6.03 19.71 34.68
N THR A 363 6.37 19.66 33.39
CA THR A 363 7.67 19.19 32.90
C THR A 363 8.82 20.10 33.33
N GLU A 364 8.71 21.41 33.11
CA GLU A 364 9.77 22.39 33.37
C GLU A 364 9.98 22.65 34.87
N GLN A 365 8.90 22.76 35.62
CA GLN A 365 8.90 23.17 37.02
C GLN A 365 9.07 22.01 38.01
N ILE A 366 8.74 20.78 37.63
CA ILE A 366 8.84 19.60 38.51
C ILE A 366 9.82 18.57 37.94
N ILE A 367 9.57 18.05 36.75
CA ILE A 367 10.29 16.85 36.27
C ILE A 367 11.77 17.15 35.99
N ILE A 368 12.05 18.23 35.26
CA ILE A 368 13.44 18.62 34.92
C ILE A 368 14.26 18.88 36.20
N PRO A 369 13.83 19.75 37.15
CA PRO A 369 14.57 20.00 38.39
C PRO A 369 14.81 18.74 39.22
N GLU A 370 13.80 17.87 39.34
CA GLU A 370 13.94 16.61 40.06
C GLU A 370 15.01 15.71 39.44
N PHE A 371 15.04 15.57 38.12
CA PHE A 371 16.04 14.75 37.44
C PHE A 371 17.44 15.34 37.55
N ARG A 372 17.58 16.67 37.49
CA ARG A 372 18.85 17.36 37.72
C ARG A 372 19.35 17.16 39.15
N GLN A 373 18.47 17.24 40.14
CA GLN A 373 18.81 17.01 41.55
C GLN A 373 19.24 15.57 41.80
N LEU A 374 18.48 14.59 41.30
CA LEU A 374 18.83 13.16 41.43
C LEU A 374 20.19 12.85 40.76
N ALA A 375 20.48 13.48 39.63
CA ALA A 375 21.76 13.31 38.94
C ALA A 375 22.97 13.85 39.75
N GLN A 376 22.74 14.78 40.66
CA GLN A 376 23.77 15.36 41.54
C GLN A 376 23.96 14.57 42.84
N ASP A 377 23.09 13.61 43.15
CA ASP A 377 23.24 12.77 44.35
C ASP A 377 24.57 11.98 44.30
N ILE A 378 25.26 11.93 45.44
CA ILE A 378 26.53 11.22 45.59
C ILE A 378 26.38 9.71 45.40
N ASN A 379 25.19 9.17 45.69
CA ASN A 379 24.86 7.75 45.51
C ASN A 379 24.39 7.43 44.09
N CYS A 380 24.21 8.45 43.23
CA CYS A 380 23.82 8.25 41.84
C CYS A 380 25.00 7.66 41.05
N SER A 381 24.82 6.45 40.54
CA SER A 381 25.79 5.81 39.64
C SER A 381 25.97 6.62 38.35
N SER A 382 27.08 6.37 37.63
CA SER A 382 27.36 7.01 36.35
C SER A 382 26.25 6.76 35.32
N THR A 383 25.75 5.52 35.22
CA THR A 383 24.67 5.14 34.31
C THR A 383 23.35 5.87 34.64
N GLN A 384 22.99 5.95 35.93
CA GLN A 384 21.80 6.69 36.35
C GLN A 384 21.93 8.18 36.03
N ARG A 385 23.12 8.76 36.31
CA ARG A 385 23.41 10.18 36.02
C ARG A 385 23.29 10.48 34.54
N GLU A 386 23.79 9.58 33.69
CA GLU A 386 23.67 9.67 32.23
C GLU A 386 22.18 9.66 31.81
N LYS A 387 21.39 8.69 32.27
CA LYS A 387 19.96 8.58 31.90
C LYS A 387 19.12 9.76 32.38
N LEU A 388 19.33 10.21 33.61
CA LEU A 388 18.65 11.39 34.17
C LEU A 388 19.01 12.66 33.38
N THR A 389 20.29 12.90 33.15
CA THR A 389 20.78 14.08 32.41
C THR A 389 20.31 14.07 30.97
N LYS A 390 20.38 12.92 30.30
CA LYS A 390 19.89 12.74 28.92
C LYS A 390 18.39 13.06 28.82
N THR A 391 17.60 12.59 29.76
CA THR A 391 16.15 12.82 29.78
C THR A 391 15.81 14.28 30.07
N ALA A 392 16.47 14.90 31.05
CA ALA A 392 16.29 16.33 31.34
C ALA A 392 16.66 17.20 30.13
N ASN A 393 17.79 16.93 29.46
CA ASN A 393 18.17 17.63 28.23
C ASN A 393 17.13 17.45 27.11
N TYR A 394 16.58 16.23 26.97
CA TYR A 394 15.57 15.94 25.94
C TYR A 394 14.27 16.70 26.22
N PHE A 395 13.83 16.79 27.48
CA PHE A 395 12.64 17.56 27.87
C PHE A 395 12.87 19.05 27.67
N GLU A 396 13.98 19.61 28.17
CA GLU A 396 14.31 21.03 28.03
C GLU A 396 14.27 21.49 26.57
N ARG A 397 14.87 20.70 25.67
CA ARG A 397 14.90 21.00 24.24
C ARG A 397 13.50 20.97 23.59
N ASN A 398 12.60 20.12 24.08
CA ASN A 398 11.27 19.95 23.51
C ASN A 398 10.16 20.69 24.26
N LEU A 399 10.47 21.44 25.33
CA LEU A 399 9.48 22.21 26.11
C LEU A 399 8.51 23.03 25.24
N PRO A 400 8.95 23.73 24.17
CA PRO A 400 8.04 24.50 23.31
C PRO A 400 6.92 23.66 22.67
N TYR A 401 7.11 22.35 22.53
CA TYR A 401 6.18 21.43 21.86
C TYR A 401 5.40 20.54 22.86
N MET A 402 5.53 20.78 24.16
CA MET A 402 4.97 19.96 25.25
C MET A 402 3.81 20.64 26.01
N ASP A 403 3.09 21.59 25.40
CA ASP A 403 1.87 22.19 25.97
C ASP A 403 0.66 21.24 25.91
N TYR A 404 0.84 20.05 26.50
CA TYR A 404 -0.19 19.02 26.59
C TYR A 404 -1.49 19.51 27.24
N PRO A 405 -1.50 20.37 28.27
CA PRO A 405 -2.75 20.91 28.80
C PRO A 405 -3.61 21.61 27.73
N THR A 406 -2.99 22.48 26.91
CA THR A 406 -3.71 23.15 25.82
C THR A 406 -4.14 22.16 24.75
N TYR A 407 -3.27 21.23 24.36
CA TYR A 407 -3.57 20.24 23.31
C TYR A 407 -4.75 19.36 23.72
N LEU A 408 -4.74 18.86 24.95
CA LEU A 408 -5.79 18.01 25.50
C LEU A 408 -7.12 18.76 25.67
N ALA A 409 -7.09 20.02 26.14
CA ALA A 409 -8.29 20.85 26.27
C ALA A 409 -8.94 21.17 24.91
N LYS A 410 -8.13 21.38 23.86
CA LYS A 410 -8.62 21.57 22.48
C LYS A 410 -8.96 20.27 21.77
N GLY A 411 -8.69 19.12 22.39
CA GLY A 411 -8.94 17.80 21.82
C GLY A 411 -8.02 17.41 20.67
N TRP A 412 -6.80 17.98 20.63
CA TRP A 412 -5.80 17.65 19.64
C TRP A 412 -5.20 16.26 19.87
N PRO A 413 -4.80 15.55 18.80
CA PRO A 413 -4.02 14.33 18.94
C PRO A 413 -2.63 14.66 19.49
N ILE A 414 -2.16 13.86 20.45
CA ILE A 414 -0.84 14.01 21.08
C ILE A 414 0.07 12.78 20.88
N ALA A 415 -0.40 11.79 20.12
CA ALA A 415 0.31 10.53 19.87
C ALA A 415 0.34 10.21 18.37
N SER A 416 1.43 9.64 17.88
CA SER A 416 1.68 9.45 16.46
C SER A 416 1.33 8.04 15.93
N GLY A 417 0.42 7.34 16.60
CA GLY A 417 0.05 5.95 16.26
C GLY A 417 -0.35 5.71 14.79
N VAL A 418 -0.88 6.72 14.09
CA VAL A 418 -1.18 6.64 12.65
C VAL A 418 0.10 6.49 11.81
N ILE A 419 1.12 7.32 12.02
CA ILE A 419 2.41 7.24 11.32
C ILE A 419 3.26 6.08 11.82
N GLU A 420 3.25 5.74 13.11
CA GLU A 420 3.96 4.56 13.62
C GLU A 420 3.40 3.27 13.01
N GLY A 421 2.07 3.19 12.91
CA GLY A 421 1.36 2.18 12.17
C GLY A 421 1.88 2.10 10.75
N ALA A 422 1.86 3.23 10.01
CA ALA A 422 2.38 3.33 8.64
C ALA A 422 3.84 2.88 8.52
N CYS A 423 4.76 3.40 9.31
CA CYS A 423 6.17 2.98 9.32
C CYS A 423 6.34 1.47 9.54
N ARG A 424 5.46 0.83 10.32
CA ARG A 424 5.45 -0.62 10.50
C ARG A 424 4.90 -1.34 9.26
N HIS A 425 3.63 -1.17 8.92
CA HIS A 425 3.01 -1.97 7.85
C HIS A 425 3.49 -1.57 6.46
N PHE A 426 3.64 -0.27 6.20
CA PHE A 426 4.01 0.28 4.88
C PHE A 426 5.47 -0.01 4.52
N VAL A 427 6.39 0.26 5.46
CA VAL A 427 7.83 0.12 5.21
C VAL A 427 8.40 -1.15 5.83
N LYS A 428 8.32 -1.33 7.16
CA LYS A 428 9.05 -2.41 7.84
C LYS A 428 8.61 -3.80 7.35
N ASP A 429 7.31 -4.06 7.33
CA ASP A 429 6.79 -5.41 7.07
C ASP A 429 6.98 -5.83 5.60
N ARG A 430 7.21 -4.86 4.69
CA ARG A 430 7.43 -5.13 3.27
C ARG A 430 8.86 -5.03 2.81
N PHE A 431 9.62 -4.06 3.30
CA PHE A 431 10.95 -3.75 2.80
C PHE A 431 12.06 -4.34 3.69
N GLU A 432 11.73 -4.81 4.89
CA GLU A 432 12.69 -5.34 5.87
C GLU A 432 12.52 -6.84 6.16
N LEU A 433 11.91 -7.61 5.25
CA LEU A 433 11.88 -9.07 5.38
C LEU A 433 13.29 -9.67 5.24
N SER A 434 13.47 -10.86 5.81
CA SER A 434 14.76 -11.55 5.84
C SER A 434 15.37 -11.69 4.45
N GLY A 435 16.63 -11.27 4.31
CA GLY A 435 17.40 -11.35 3.06
C GLY A 435 17.10 -10.26 2.02
N MET A 436 16.10 -9.39 2.22
CA MET A 436 15.76 -8.35 1.24
C MET A 436 16.84 -7.27 1.13
N ARG A 437 17.11 -6.85 -0.11
CA ARG A 437 17.97 -5.71 -0.45
C ARG A 437 17.37 -5.01 -1.65
N TRP A 438 17.37 -3.68 -1.62
CA TRP A 438 16.69 -2.86 -2.62
C TRP A 438 17.65 -1.93 -3.37
N THR A 439 17.43 -1.76 -4.67
CA THR A 439 17.89 -0.56 -5.36
C THR A 439 16.97 0.61 -4.96
N GLN A 440 17.46 1.85 -5.03
CA GLN A 440 16.62 3.01 -4.69
C GLN A 440 15.39 3.08 -5.60
N GLY A 441 15.58 2.98 -6.92
CA GLY A 441 14.48 3.01 -7.89
C GLY A 441 13.45 1.91 -7.67
N GLY A 442 13.90 0.66 -7.44
CA GLY A 442 12.98 -0.46 -7.22
C GLY A 442 12.19 -0.36 -5.92
N ALA A 443 12.78 0.21 -4.86
CA ALA A 443 12.05 0.47 -3.63
C ALA A 443 11.06 1.63 -3.78
N GLU A 444 11.46 2.74 -4.41
CA GLU A 444 10.59 3.89 -4.69
C GLU A 444 9.35 3.48 -5.50
N ASN A 445 9.54 2.78 -6.61
CA ASN A 445 8.44 2.37 -7.48
C ASN A 445 7.45 1.46 -6.76
N LEU A 446 7.96 0.53 -5.93
CA LEU A 446 7.07 -0.31 -5.11
C LEU A 446 6.37 0.51 -4.01
N MET A 447 7.04 1.47 -3.37
CA MET A 447 6.41 2.36 -2.39
C MET A 447 5.28 3.18 -3.01
N ARG A 448 5.45 3.66 -4.25
CA ARG A 448 4.40 4.38 -4.99
C ARG A 448 3.16 3.52 -5.20
N LEU A 449 3.29 2.31 -5.75
CA LEU A 449 2.15 1.39 -5.93
C LEU A 449 1.55 0.97 -4.58
N ARG A 450 2.38 0.76 -3.55
CA ARG A 450 1.88 0.45 -2.21
C ARG A 450 1.10 1.63 -1.62
N ALA A 451 1.50 2.88 -1.87
CA ALA A 451 0.72 4.05 -1.47
C ALA A 451 -0.69 4.03 -2.09
N VAL A 452 -0.81 3.68 -3.36
CA VAL A 452 -2.12 3.48 -4.01
C VAL A 452 -2.96 2.42 -3.26
N ALA A 453 -2.38 1.25 -2.98
CA ALA A 453 -3.10 0.18 -2.29
C ALA A 453 -3.53 0.57 -0.88
N GLU A 454 -2.64 1.16 -0.08
CA GLU A 454 -2.88 1.53 1.33
C GLU A 454 -3.84 2.72 1.48
N ASN A 455 -3.98 3.55 0.43
CA ASN A 455 -4.94 4.65 0.39
C ASN A 455 -6.31 4.24 -0.18
N GLY A 456 -6.48 2.97 -0.59
CA GLY A 456 -7.75 2.47 -1.16
C GLY A 456 -8.00 2.95 -2.59
N ASP A 457 -6.95 3.35 -3.32
CA ASP A 457 -7.04 3.97 -4.65
C ASP A 457 -6.73 2.99 -5.80
N TRP A 458 -6.64 1.69 -5.51
CA TRP A 458 -6.14 0.68 -6.44
C TRP A 458 -6.89 0.65 -7.77
N ASP A 459 -8.21 0.46 -7.72
CA ASP A 459 -9.02 0.30 -8.94
C ASP A 459 -9.01 1.58 -9.78
N ALA A 460 -9.26 2.74 -9.14
CA ALA A 460 -9.23 4.04 -9.80
C ALA A 460 -7.86 4.36 -10.44
N TYR A 461 -6.78 3.96 -9.78
CA TYR A 461 -5.44 4.11 -10.31
C TYR A 461 -5.19 3.21 -11.53
N HIS A 462 -5.58 1.93 -11.48
CA HIS A 462 -5.39 1.02 -12.61
C HIS A 462 -6.23 1.43 -13.82
N ASP A 463 -7.43 1.97 -13.61
CA ASP A 463 -8.24 2.58 -14.67
C ASP A 463 -7.49 3.74 -15.33
N PHE A 464 -7.00 4.69 -14.52
CA PHE A 464 -6.21 5.82 -15.00
C PHE A 464 -4.96 5.36 -15.76
N ARG A 465 -4.20 4.41 -15.20
CA ARG A 465 -2.98 3.84 -15.79
C ARG A 465 -3.25 3.24 -17.16
N ARG A 466 -4.32 2.45 -17.32
CA ARG A 466 -4.67 1.84 -18.62
C ARG A 466 -4.93 2.90 -19.69
N CYS A 467 -5.67 3.96 -19.33
CA CYS A 467 -5.91 5.11 -20.22
C CYS A 467 -4.61 5.83 -20.60
N GLN A 468 -3.72 6.10 -19.63
CA GLN A 468 -2.44 6.76 -19.88
C GLN A 468 -1.51 5.90 -20.74
N ARG A 469 -1.41 4.61 -20.46
CA ARG A 469 -0.59 3.66 -21.22
C ARG A 469 -1.06 3.53 -22.66
N HIS A 470 -2.36 3.47 -22.88
CA HIS A 470 -2.94 3.46 -24.22
C HIS A 470 -2.61 4.73 -24.99
N SER A 471 -2.89 5.89 -24.40
CA SER A 471 -2.66 7.20 -25.04
C SER A 471 -1.19 7.37 -25.42
N ARG A 472 -0.26 7.00 -24.53
CA ARG A 472 1.19 7.05 -24.83
C ARG A 472 1.64 6.09 -25.95
N LEU A 473 0.98 4.95 -26.11
CA LEU A 473 1.42 3.92 -27.05
C LEU A 473 0.81 4.10 -28.45
N TYR A 474 -0.43 4.58 -28.52
CA TYR A 474 -1.20 4.63 -29.76
C TYR A 474 -1.55 6.04 -30.22
N ASP A 475 -1.29 7.07 -29.40
CA ASP A 475 -1.60 8.48 -29.70
C ASP A 475 -3.07 8.74 -30.06
N ILE A 476 -3.97 7.90 -29.53
CA ILE A 476 -5.42 8.03 -29.67
C ILE A 476 -6.10 7.90 -28.30
N PRO A 477 -7.32 8.42 -28.12
CA PRO A 477 -8.07 8.26 -26.87
C PRO A 477 -8.37 6.79 -26.55
N PHE A 478 -8.36 6.46 -25.25
CA PHE A 478 -8.74 5.13 -24.78
C PHE A 478 -10.14 4.75 -25.30
N PRO A 479 -10.35 3.51 -25.81
CA PRO A 479 -11.64 3.08 -26.32
C PRO A 479 -12.75 3.24 -25.27
N GLY A 480 -13.94 3.69 -25.71
CA GLY A 480 -15.07 3.95 -24.80
C GLY A 480 -15.48 2.74 -23.96
N GLN A 481 -15.84 3.00 -22.69
CA GLN A 481 -16.10 1.99 -21.65
C GLN A 481 -17.57 1.52 -21.55
N ASP A 482 -18.46 1.91 -22.45
CA ASP A 482 -19.92 1.58 -22.39
C ASP A 482 -20.26 0.12 -22.75
N ALA A 483 -19.33 -0.81 -22.51
CA ALA A 483 -19.35 -2.15 -23.06
C ALA A 483 -19.71 -3.20 -21.97
N PRO A 484 -20.39 -4.31 -22.33
CA PRO A 484 -20.80 -5.37 -21.39
C PRO A 484 -19.65 -5.97 -20.54
N GLU A 485 -18.41 -5.79 -20.97
CA GLU A 485 -17.19 -6.14 -20.26
C GLU A 485 -17.04 -5.38 -18.93
N VAL A 486 -17.47 -4.12 -18.83
CA VAL A 486 -17.43 -3.33 -17.60
C VAL A 486 -18.52 -3.78 -16.62
N LEU A 487 -19.69 -4.18 -17.12
CA LEU A 487 -20.76 -4.75 -16.30
C LEU A 487 -20.34 -6.10 -15.67
N ALA A 488 -19.48 -6.87 -16.34
CA ALA A 488 -18.95 -8.13 -15.80
C ALA A 488 -17.93 -7.94 -14.66
N LEU A 489 -17.32 -6.75 -14.52
CA LEU A 489 -16.39 -6.43 -13.45
C LEU A 489 -17.10 -6.02 -12.14
N THR A 490 -18.38 -5.67 -12.22
CA THR A 490 -19.18 -5.41 -11.01
C THR A 490 -19.68 -6.75 -10.50
N PRO A 491 -19.28 -7.20 -9.29
CA PRO A 491 -19.86 -8.40 -8.74
C PRO A 491 -21.37 -8.14 -8.59
N THR A 492 -22.20 -8.83 -9.37
CA THR A 492 -23.59 -9.07 -8.98
C THR A 492 -23.49 -9.64 -7.58
N SER A 493 -23.87 -8.84 -6.57
CA SER A 493 -23.85 -9.18 -5.16
C SER A 493 -24.19 -10.65 -5.04
N PHE A 494 -23.33 -11.47 -4.40
CA PHE A 494 -23.55 -12.91 -4.24
C PHE A 494 -25.04 -13.15 -4.00
N VAL A 495 -25.77 -13.46 -5.07
CA VAL A 495 -27.17 -13.82 -4.97
C VAL A 495 -27.02 -15.17 -4.33
N THR A 496 -27.34 -15.25 -3.03
CA THR A 496 -27.60 -16.51 -2.37
C THR A 496 -28.52 -17.23 -3.35
N ILE A 497 -27.96 -18.20 -4.08
CA ILE A 497 -28.71 -18.96 -5.07
C ILE A 497 -29.89 -19.47 -4.25
N PRO A 498 -31.15 -19.12 -4.59
CA PRO A 498 -32.27 -19.71 -3.90
C PRO A 498 -32.03 -21.21 -3.96
N THR A 499 -32.03 -21.88 -2.80
CA THR A 499 -32.17 -23.32 -2.75
C THR A 499 -33.53 -23.62 -3.37
N GLN A 500 -33.61 -23.65 -4.70
CA GLN A 500 -34.63 -24.42 -5.37
C GLN A 500 -34.36 -25.83 -4.87
N ASP A 501 -35.29 -26.34 -4.07
CA ASP A 501 -35.25 -27.69 -3.56
C ASP A 501 -35.13 -28.65 -4.76
N TYR A 502 -33.91 -29.08 -5.06
CA TYR A 502 -33.64 -30.16 -6.02
C TYR A 502 -34.05 -31.53 -5.46
N CYS A 503 -34.75 -31.57 -4.32
CA CYS A 503 -35.33 -32.75 -3.72
C CYS A 503 -36.75 -33.00 -4.26
N GLU A 504 -36.86 -33.42 -5.52
CA GLU A 504 -38.01 -34.24 -5.92
C GLU A 504 -37.65 -35.72 -5.76
N LEU A 505 -37.86 -36.25 -4.55
CA LEU A 505 -38.06 -37.68 -4.36
C LEU A 505 -39.56 -37.95 -4.30
N PRO A 506 -40.09 -38.86 -5.13
CA PRO A 506 -41.12 -39.76 -4.70
C PRO A 506 -40.44 -41.05 -4.21
N LEU A 507 -40.39 -41.18 -2.88
CA LEU A 507 -40.41 -42.51 -2.26
C LEU A 507 -41.68 -43.22 -2.71
N ALA A 508 -41.56 -44.33 -3.43
CA ALA A 508 -42.64 -45.30 -3.57
C ALA A 508 -42.07 -46.73 -3.62
N ALA A 509 -42.28 -47.42 -2.49
CA ALA A 509 -42.35 -48.86 -2.20
C ALA A 509 -41.46 -49.85 -2.95
#